data_AF-A0A3D4A1I9-F1
#
_entry.id   AF-A0A3D4A1I9-F1
#
_cell.length_a   1.000
_cell.length_b   1.000
_cell.length_c   1.000
_cell.angle_alpha   90.00
_cell.angle_beta   90.00
_cell.angle_gamma   90.00
#
_symmetry.space_group_name_H-M   'P 1'
#
loop_
_entity.id
_entity.type
_entity.pdbx_description
1 polymer ?
#
loop_
_entity_poly.entity_id
_entity_poly.type
_entity_poly.pdbx_seq_one_letter_code
_entity_poly.pdbx_strand_id
1 'polypeptide(L)'
;GEAIIAEFNNRVDQWKAIVGDANAVNYLTIPDALMAQVQDRTLRYNTEKAAKESTETDLAQAESADWMQTKTQLAQLDTNVLQAIQDETKAYNDGRTAAQQTFQSGMTTYKTSLDGLQQQVSDANQTATQAVAVTKELTNELAEKKLRETPKSERFEIPDGRITQVHQASNTVWLDLGSADGLRPLTTFAVYDHEEIGVMRSPNDIKGRIEITKIMGPHRAEGRIVEDYLRNPIADGDQVHSPTWFKGRPVHFALIGFYDLDGDKSGDRQKVITMIHAAGGKVDAELSVDSTTDGAEIIAKGQFTVDTRYAVLGDLSVLQNRAPDVFNQFMQRIQTQNIEQITVNSLLNYAGVKLEAFSVDRRSGSGLEYQKDRPLVKPQPQEEDKRNQRIPPRRSESDGAF
;
A
#
# COMPACT_ATOMS: atom_id res chain seq x y z
N GLY A 1 114.59 -75.76 55.42
CA GLY A 1 114.98 -75.66 54.01
C GLY A 1 113.93 -76.29 53.11
N GLU A 2 113.84 -77.62 53.11
CA GLU A 2 113.00 -78.38 52.17
C GLU A 2 111.49 -78.10 52.26
N ALA A 3 110.93 -77.89 53.45
CA ALA A 3 109.49 -77.58 53.61
C ALA A 3 109.09 -76.23 52.96
N ILE A 4 109.98 -75.24 53.03
CA ILE A 4 109.74 -73.90 52.44
C ILE A 4 109.79 -73.99 50.90
N ILE A 5 110.72 -74.79 50.36
CA ILE A 5 110.85 -75.02 48.92
C ILE A 5 109.65 -75.80 48.38
N ALA A 6 109.15 -76.79 49.12
CA ALA A 6 107.96 -77.55 48.75
C ALA A 6 106.69 -76.68 48.76
N GLU A 7 106.52 -75.81 49.75
CA GLU A 7 105.40 -74.87 49.80
C GLU A 7 105.48 -73.81 48.70
N PHE A 8 106.69 -73.31 48.40
CA PHE A 8 106.92 -72.42 47.27
C PHE A 8 106.50 -73.06 45.95
N ASN A 9 107.01 -74.26 45.65
CA ASN A 9 106.73 -74.98 44.41
C ASN A 9 105.24 -75.32 44.25
N ASN A 10 104.52 -75.58 45.34
CA ASN A 10 103.07 -75.81 45.31
C ASN A 10 102.28 -74.53 44.98
N ARG A 11 102.73 -73.37 45.48
CA ARG A 11 102.09 -72.07 45.20
C ARG A 11 102.55 -71.44 43.88
N VAL A 12 103.70 -71.83 43.33
CA VAL A 12 104.26 -71.31 42.06
C VAL A 12 103.22 -71.37 40.93
N ASP A 13 102.40 -72.43 40.86
CA ASP A 13 101.35 -72.54 39.83
C ASP A 13 100.26 -71.47 39.94
N GLN A 14 99.95 -70.98 41.15
CA GLN A 14 99.02 -69.86 41.36
C GLN A 14 99.67 -68.51 40.99
N TRP A 15 100.97 -68.37 41.22
CA TRP A 15 101.73 -67.14 40.91
C TRP A 15 102.10 -67.00 39.43
N LYS A 16 102.14 -68.09 38.66
CA LYS A 16 102.32 -68.08 37.20
C LYS A 16 101.29 -67.19 36.49
N ALA A 17 100.04 -67.18 36.99
CA ALA A 17 98.98 -66.33 36.44
C ALA A 17 99.20 -64.82 36.68
N ILE A 18 100.06 -64.45 37.64
CA ILE A 18 100.35 -63.06 38.01
C ILE A 18 101.65 -62.57 37.35
N VAL A 19 102.69 -63.42 37.29
CA VAL A 19 104.00 -63.07 36.72
C VAL A 19 104.02 -63.24 35.18
N GLY A 20 103.10 -64.03 34.62
CA GLY A 20 102.96 -64.24 33.16
C GLY A 20 104.02 -65.16 32.53
N ASP A 21 105.22 -65.22 33.10
CA ASP A 21 106.30 -66.14 32.71
C ASP A 21 106.60 -67.15 33.84
N ALA A 22 106.40 -68.44 33.54
CA ALA A 22 106.62 -69.55 34.46
C ALA A 22 108.09 -69.74 34.88
N ASN A 23 109.05 -69.28 34.07
CA ASN A 23 110.48 -69.42 34.35
C ASN A 23 111.03 -68.24 35.19
N ALA A 24 110.23 -67.20 35.41
CA ALA A 24 110.61 -66.00 36.16
C ALA A 24 110.01 -65.94 37.58
N VAL A 25 109.22 -66.95 38.00
CA VAL A 25 108.54 -66.96 39.31
C VAL A 25 109.56 -67.23 40.43
N ASN A 26 109.93 -66.19 41.17
CA ASN A 26 110.75 -66.27 42.37
C ASN A 26 110.23 -65.29 43.44
N TYR A 27 110.77 -65.36 44.66
CA TYR A 27 110.32 -64.53 45.79
C TYR A 27 110.48 -63.02 45.57
N LEU A 28 111.29 -62.58 44.60
CA LEU A 28 111.50 -61.17 44.26
C LEU A 28 110.55 -60.69 43.15
N THR A 29 110.21 -61.54 42.17
CA THR A 29 109.37 -61.13 41.03
C THR A 29 107.87 -61.12 41.32
N ILE A 30 107.41 -61.90 42.30
CA ILE A 30 106.00 -61.95 42.69
C ILE A 30 105.53 -60.61 43.30
N PRO A 31 106.23 -60.02 44.30
CA PRO A 31 105.86 -58.71 44.84
C PRO A 31 105.85 -57.61 43.78
N ASP A 32 106.83 -57.60 42.86
CA ASP A 32 106.92 -56.60 41.79
C ASP A 32 105.74 -56.71 40.81
N ALA A 33 105.38 -57.93 40.39
CA ALA A 33 104.22 -58.16 39.52
C ALA A 33 102.90 -57.78 40.20
N LEU A 34 102.75 -58.10 41.49
CA LEU A 34 101.57 -57.71 42.26
C LEU A 34 101.48 -56.20 42.43
N MET A 35 102.61 -55.52 42.69
CA MET A 35 102.68 -54.06 42.77
C MET A 35 102.34 -53.40 41.42
N ALA A 36 102.85 -53.93 40.31
CA ALA A 36 102.50 -53.47 38.97
C ALA A 36 101.01 -53.64 38.68
N GLN A 37 100.40 -54.76 39.08
CA GLN A 37 98.97 -55.00 38.93
C GLN A 37 98.12 -54.05 39.81
N VAL A 38 98.56 -53.78 41.04
CA VAL A 38 97.91 -52.79 41.92
C VAL A 38 98.02 -51.39 41.32
N GLN A 39 99.17 -51.01 40.77
CA GLN A 39 99.37 -49.73 40.08
C GLN A 39 98.48 -49.61 38.83
N ASP A 40 98.43 -50.63 37.97
CA ASP A 40 97.56 -50.66 36.79
C ASP A 40 96.08 -50.57 37.19
N ARG A 41 95.64 -51.34 38.20
CA ARG A 41 94.26 -51.25 38.69
C ARG A 41 93.93 -49.88 39.28
N THR A 42 94.89 -49.27 39.98
CA THR A 42 94.73 -47.90 40.52
C THR A 42 94.63 -46.89 39.39
N LEU A 43 95.44 -47.03 38.34
CA LEU A 43 95.39 -46.18 37.16
C LEU A 43 94.03 -46.30 36.46
N ARG A 44 93.59 -47.53 36.18
CA ARG A 44 92.27 -47.80 35.56
C ARG A 44 91.13 -47.23 36.38
N TYR A 45 91.13 -47.47 37.70
CA TYR A 45 90.12 -46.90 38.60
C TYR A 45 90.10 -45.37 38.53
N ASN A 46 91.27 -44.73 38.56
CA ASN A 46 91.35 -43.27 38.48
C ASN A 46 90.89 -42.74 37.11
N THR A 47 91.21 -43.42 36.02
CA THR A 47 90.74 -43.07 34.67
C THR A 47 89.23 -43.25 34.52
N GLU A 48 88.67 -44.37 34.98
CA GLU A 48 87.22 -44.61 34.99
C GLU A 48 86.48 -43.60 35.87
N LYS A 49 87.04 -43.29 37.05
CA LYS A 49 86.50 -42.25 37.94
C LYS A 49 86.48 -40.89 37.26
N ALA A 50 87.58 -40.47 36.64
CA ALA A 50 87.66 -39.20 35.91
C ALA A 50 86.68 -39.17 34.71
N ALA A 51 86.54 -40.27 33.97
CA ALA A 51 85.58 -40.37 32.88
C ALA A 51 84.12 -40.27 33.38
N LYS A 52 83.81 -40.89 34.51
CA LYS A 52 82.49 -40.80 35.15
C LYS A 52 82.20 -39.37 35.60
N GLU A 53 83.14 -38.72 36.30
CA GLU A 53 83.00 -37.33 36.74
C GLU A 53 82.80 -36.38 35.55
N SER A 54 83.56 -36.55 34.45
CA SER A 54 83.38 -35.78 33.21
C SER A 54 81.98 -35.98 32.61
N THR A 55 81.51 -37.24 32.54
CA THR A 55 80.18 -37.55 31.98
C THR A 55 79.07 -36.96 32.84
N GLU A 56 79.19 -37.00 34.17
CA GLU A 56 78.24 -36.36 35.08
C GLU A 56 78.23 -34.83 34.91
N THR A 57 79.39 -34.20 34.72
CA THR A 57 79.45 -32.76 34.45
C THR A 57 78.86 -32.40 33.09
N ASP A 58 79.11 -33.20 32.05
CA ASP A 58 78.57 -32.96 30.70
C ASP A 58 77.05 -33.13 30.69
N LEU A 59 76.53 -34.15 31.38
CA LEU A 59 75.08 -34.35 31.54
C LEU A 59 74.43 -33.18 32.28
N ALA A 60 75.00 -32.73 33.40
CA ALA A 60 74.48 -31.60 34.15
C ALA A 60 74.50 -30.29 33.33
N GLN A 61 75.53 -30.08 32.52
CA GLN A 61 75.60 -28.95 31.59
C GLN A 61 74.55 -29.05 30.49
N ALA A 62 74.36 -30.23 29.90
CA ALA A 62 73.35 -30.47 28.87
C ALA A 62 71.92 -30.26 29.40
N GLU A 63 71.61 -30.80 30.59
CA GLU A 63 70.30 -30.60 31.25
C GLU A 63 70.04 -29.13 31.58
N SER A 64 71.06 -28.40 32.07
CA SER A 64 70.95 -26.96 32.33
C SER A 64 70.72 -26.15 31.04
N ALA A 65 71.43 -26.49 29.97
CA ALA A 65 71.25 -25.85 28.66
C ALA A 65 69.85 -26.10 28.09
N ASP A 66 69.36 -27.35 28.14
CA ASP A 66 68.02 -27.72 27.69
C ASP A 66 66.92 -27.01 28.50
N TRP A 67 67.07 -26.96 29.82
CA TRP A 67 66.16 -26.22 30.70
C TRP A 67 66.14 -24.72 30.37
N MET A 68 67.31 -24.10 30.18
CA MET A 68 67.40 -22.68 29.83
C MET A 68 66.79 -22.40 28.46
N GLN A 69 67.01 -23.27 27.49
CA GLN A 69 66.42 -23.17 26.16
C GLN A 69 64.90 -23.28 26.24
N THR A 70 64.38 -24.31 26.91
CA THR A 70 62.94 -24.53 27.10
C THR A 70 62.29 -23.34 27.80
N LYS A 71 62.90 -22.81 28.86
CA LYS A 71 62.42 -21.62 29.57
C LYS A 71 62.38 -20.39 28.67
N THR A 72 63.39 -20.20 27.84
CA THR A 72 63.46 -19.08 26.89
C THR A 72 62.38 -19.21 25.82
N GLN A 73 62.19 -20.41 25.26
CA GLN A 73 61.14 -20.69 24.29
C GLN A 73 59.74 -20.46 24.88
N LEU A 74 59.51 -20.87 26.13
CA LEU A 74 58.24 -20.66 26.82
C LEU A 74 57.95 -19.17 27.03
N ALA A 75 58.94 -18.39 27.47
CA ALA A 75 58.79 -16.95 27.64
C ALA A 75 58.54 -16.22 26.30
N GLN A 76 59.17 -16.68 25.22
CA GLN A 76 58.92 -16.17 23.86
C GLN A 76 57.51 -16.53 23.39
N LEU A 77 57.04 -17.75 23.63
CA LEU A 77 55.68 -18.19 23.33
C LEU A 77 54.65 -17.32 24.04
N ASP A 78 54.81 -17.09 25.35
CA ASP A 78 53.91 -16.23 26.12
C ASP A 78 53.85 -14.81 25.54
N THR A 79 55.01 -14.25 25.19
CA THR A 79 55.10 -12.91 24.59
C THR A 79 54.41 -12.86 23.22
N ASN A 80 54.65 -13.87 22.37
CA ASN A 80 54.06 -13.95 21.04
C ASN A 80 52.53 -14.13 21.10
N VAL A 81 52.04 -14.96 22.02
CA VAL A 81 50.60 -15.17 22.23
C VAL A 81 49.93 -13.88 22.70
N LEU A 82 50.53 -13.17 23.67
CA LEU A 82 50.00 -11.90 24.14
C LEU A 82 49.98 -10.83 23.04
N GLN A 83 51.04 -10.74 22.24
CA GLN A 83 51.10 -9.81 21.11
C GLN A 83 50.04 -10.15 20.06
N ALA A 84 49.88 -11.43 19.71
CA ALA A 84 48.87 -11.87 18.75
C ALA A 84 47.45 -11.54 19.21
N ILE A 85 47.14 -11.74 20.50
CA ILE A 85 45.83 -11.38 21.08
C ILE A 85 45.61 -9.86 21.02
N GLN A 86 46.64 -9.06 21.31
CA GLN A 86 46.53 -7.60 21.23
C GLN A 86 46.31 -7.11 19.79
N ASP A 87 47.06 -7.67 18.83
CA ASP A 87 46.96 -7.32 17.42
C ASP A 87 45.59 -7.72 16.85
N GLU A 88 45.07 -8.90 17.20
CA GLU A 88 43.74 -9.37 16.80
C GLU A 88 42.64 -8.49 17.42
N THR A 89 42.76 -8.15 18.70
CA THR A 89 41.80 -7.25 19.39
C THR A 89 41.79 -5.87 18.74
N LYS A 90 42.96 -5.34 18.39
CA LYS A 90 43.08 -4.07 17.68
C LYS A 90 42.47 -4.16 16.28
N ALA A 91 42.80 -5.17 15.50
CA ALA A 91 42.26 -5.38 14.16
C ALA A 91 40.74 -5.52 14.17
N TYR A 92 40.19 -6.24 15.16
CA TYR A 92 38.75 -6.36 15.35
C TYR A 92 38.08 -5.01 15.66
N ASN A 93 38.65 -4.22 16.58
CA ASN A 93 38.12 -2.90 16.94
C ASN A 93 38.22 -1.89 15.79
N ASP A 94 39.33 -1.89 15.06
CA ASP A 94 39.55 -1.07 13.88
C ASP A 94 38.54 -1.44 12.77
N GLY A 95 38.37 -2.73 12.51
CA GLY A 95 37.39 -3.25 11.56
C GLY A 95 35.95 -2.89 11.94
N ARG A 96 35.58 -3.01 13.22
CA ARG A 96 34.26 -2.61 13.72
C ARG A 96 34.01 -1.11 13.53
N THR A 97 35.01 -0.29 13.82
CA THR A 97 34.92 1.17 13.68
C THR A 97 34.82 1.57 12.21
N ALA A 98 35.62 0.97 11.33
CA ALA A 98 35.56 1.18 9.90
C ALA A 98 34.18 0.78 9.33
N ALA A 99 33.67 -0.41 9.70
CA ALA A 99 32.35 -0.86 9.29
C ALA A 99 31.23 0.10 9.74
N GLN A 100 31.31 0.62 10.97
CA GLN A 100 30.36 1.60 11.47
C GLN A 100 30.43 2.93 10.71
N GLN A 101 31.62 3.41 10.37
CA GLN A 101 31.82 4.62 9.57
C GLN A 101 31.29 4.45 8.14
N THR A 102 31.56 3.30 7.50
CA THR A 102 31.05 2.98 6.16
C THR A 102 29.52 2.91 6.17
N PHE A 103 28.93 2.27 7.19
CA PHE A 103 27.47 2.21 7.34
C PHE A 103 26.85 3.60 7.51
N GLN A 104 27.43 4.45 8.38
CA GLN A 104 26.96 5.82 8.59
C GLN A 104 27.08 6.69 7.33
N SER A 105 28.19 6.54 6.60
CA SER A 105 28.41 7.23 5.32
C SER A 105 27.37 6.79 4.29
N GLY A 106 27.15 5.49 4.15
CA GLY A 106 26.13 4.93 3.27
C GLY A 106 24.71 5.41 3.60
N MET A 107 24.36 5.46 4.90
CA MET A 107 23.07 5.99 5.36
C MET A 107 22.90 7.47 5.05
N THR A 108 23.98 8.26 5.20
CA THR A 108 23.98 9.69 4.87
C THR A 108 23.79 9.89 3.38
N THR A 109 24.54 9.17 2.54
CA THR A 109 24.39 9.21 1.08
C THR A 109 22.98 8.81 0.66
N TYR A 110 22.45 7.71 1.22
CA TYR A 110 21.10 7.25 0.94
C TYR A 110 20.04 8.31 1.30
N LYS A 111 20.18 8.96 2.46
CA LYS A 111 19.30 10.06 2.88
C LYS A 111 19.39 11.24 1.93
N THR A 112 20.59 11.66 1.53
CA THR A 112 20.77 12.74 0.54
C THR A 112 20.15 12.38 -0.81
N SER A 113 20.25 11.13 -1.25
CA SER A 113 19.58 10.67 -2.47
C SER A 113 18.06 10.70 -2.35
N LEU A 114 17.50 10.31 -1.21
CA LEU A 114 16.06 10.41 -0.96
C LEU A 114 15.58 11.86 -0.96
N ASP A 115 16.30 12.76 -0.29
CA ASP A 115 15.97 14.19 -0.26
C ASP A 115 16.05 14.79 -1.69
N GLY A 116 17.04 14.38 -2.49
CA GLY A 116 17.17 14.79 -3.89
C GLY A 116 16.04 14.26 -4.78
N LEU A 117 15.64 13.00 -4.63
CA LEU A 117 14.49 12.41 -5.33
C LEU A 117 13.19 13.10 -4.94
N GLN A 118 13.00 13.39 -3.67
CA GLN A 118 11.82 14.11 -3.17
C GLN A 118 11.74 15.51 -3.77
N GLN A 119 12.86 16.22 -3.87
CA GLN A 119 12.91 17.53 -4.51
C GLN A 119 12.57 17.43 -6.00
N GLN A 120 13.12 16.45 -6.72
CA GLN A 120 12.77 16.23 -8.14
C GLN A 120 11.28 15.96 -8.36
N VAL A 121 10.66 15.15 -7.49
CA VAL A 121 9.21 14.90 -7.55
C VAL A 121 8.41 16.18 -7.28
N SER A 122 8.84 17.00 -6.32
CA SER A 122 8.22 18.29 -6.05
C SER A 122 8.32 19.24 -7.25
N ASP A 123 9.51 19.38 -7.83
CA ASP A 123 9.78 20.25 -8.98
C ASP A 123 9.01 19.78 -10.23
N ALA A 124 8.94 18.46 -10.45
CA ALA A 124 8.17 17.87 -11.53
C ALA A 124 6.66 18.11 -11.35
N ASN A 125 6.13 17.95 -10.14
CA ASN A 125 4.73 18.25 -9.83
C ASN A 125 4.39 19.73 -10.00
N GLN A 126 5.29 20.64 -9.61
CA GLN A 126 5.12 22.08 -9.82
C GLN A 126 5.11 22.41 -11.32
N THR A 127 6.03 21.83 -12.08
CA THR A 127 6.10 22.00 -13.54
C THR A 127 4.84 21.45 -14.23
N ALA A 128 4.37 20.27 -13.83
CA ALA A 128 3.13 19.69 -14.35
C ALA A 128 1.92 20.58 -14.02
N THR A 129 1.85 21.12 -12.81
CA THR A 129 0.78 22.04 -12.40
C THR A 129 0.79 23.32 -13.23
N GLN A 130 1.96 23.91 -13.46
CA GLN A 130 2.12 25.07 -14.33
C GLN A 130 1.74 24.75 -15.78
N ALA A 131 2.16 23.61 -16.32
CA ALA A 131 1.80 23.18 -17.67
C ALA A 131 0.28 22.99 -17.82
N VAL A 132 -0.40 22.42 -16.82
CA VAL A 132 -1.86 22.30 -16.79
C VAL A 132 -2.53 23.68 -16.74
N ALA A 133 -2.03 24.61 -15.92
CA ALA A 133 -2.56 25.97 -15.84
C ALA A 133 -2.42 26.71 -17.19
N VAL A 134 -1.23 26.66 -17.81
CA VAL A 134 -0.97 27.24 -19.13
C VAL A 134 -1.83 26.59 -20.21
N THR A 135 -1.99 25.27 -20.17
CA THR A 135 -2.87 24.56 -21.11
C THR A 135 -4.32 25.01 -20.92
N LYS A 136 -4.78 25.19 -19.68
CA LYS A 136 -6.13 25.68 -19.38
C LYS A 136 -6.33 27.11 -19.92
N GLU A 137 -5.36 28.00 -19.70
CA GLU A 137 -5.38 29.36 -20.24
C GLU A 137 -5.42 29.34 -21.77
N LEU A 138 -4.53 28.59 -22.43
CA LEU A 138 -4.53 28.41 -23.88
C LEU A 138 -5.85 27.83 -24.40
N THR A 139 -6.46 26.86 -23.70
CA THR A 139 -7.76 26.33 -24.11
C THR A 139 -8.88 27.35 -23.96
N ASN A 140 -8.84 28.18 -22.92
CA ASN A 140 -9.82 29.26 -22.73
C ASN A 140 -9.63 30.35 -23.78
N GLU A 141 -8.40 30.76 -24.04
CA GLU A 141 -8.07 31.72 -25.11
C GLU A 141 -8.45 31.17 -26.49
N LEU A 142 -8.21 29.88 -26.75
CA LEU A 142 -8.64 29.25 -28.00
C LEU A 142 -10.16 29.14 -28.09
N ALA A 143 -10.85 28.89 -26.98
CA ALA A 143 -12.31 28.90 -26.93
C ALA A 143 -12.85 30.32 -27.18
N GLU A 144 -12.30 31.34 -26.54
CA GLU A 144 -12.64 32.75 -26.76
C GLU A 144 -12.32 33.21 -28.19
N LYS A 145 -11.16 32.81 -28.72
CA LYS A 145 -10.75 33.12 -30.09
C LYS A 145 -11.65 32.39 -31.09
N LYS A 146 -11.99 31.13 -30.86
CA LYS A 146 -13.01 30.43 -31.66
C LYS A 146 -14.36 31.13 -31.57
N LEU A 147 -14.78 31.62 -30.40
CA LEU A 147 -16.02 32.38 -30.24
C LEU A 147 -16.00 33.73 -30.99
N ARG A 148 -14.83 34.38 -31.12
CA ARG A 148 -14.65 35.66 -31.83
C ARG A 148 -14.38 35.50 -33.33
N GLU A 149 -13.69 34.44 -33.74
CA GLU A 149 -13.27 34.16 -35.12
C GLU A 149 -14.21 33.20 -35.86
N THR A 150 -15.11 32.49 -35.18
CA THR A 150 -16.40 32.26 -35.83
C THR A 150 -17.04 33.64 -35.96
N PRO A 151 -17.16 34.24 -37.17
CA PRO A 151 -18.33 35.08 -37.40
C PRO A 151 -19.51 34.28 -36.87
N LYS A 152 -20.52 34.91 -36.25
CA LYS A 152 -21.82 34.26 -36.00
C LYS A 152 -22.12 33.49 -37.27
N SER A 153 -21.84 32.18 -37.26
CA SER A 153 -22.19 31.36 -38.37
C SER A 153 -23.69 31.51 -38.29
N GLU A 154 -24.27 31.88 -39.41
CA GLU A 154 -25.63 31.53 -39.74
C GLU A 154 -25.73 30.01 -39.47
N ARG A 155 -25.89 29.65 -38.18
CA ARG A 155 -26.19 28.32 -37.72
C ARG A 155 -27.64 28.19 -38.12
N PHE A 156 -27.82 27.82 -39.39
CA PHE A 156 -29.06 27.24 -39.85
C PHE A 156 -29.20 25.94 -39.07
N GLU A 157 -29.67 26.02 -37.83
CA GLU A 157 -30.12 24.84 -37.14
C GLU A 157 -31.41 24.39 -37.85
N ILE A 158 -31.47 23.09 -38.13
CA ILE A 158 -32.62 22.48 -38.78
C ILE A 158 -33.69 22.38 -37.68
N PRO A 159 -34.93 22.83 -37.93
CA PRO A 159 -36.00 22.66 -36.96
C PRO A 159 -36.17 21.17 -36.61
N ASP A 160 -36.33 20.89 -35.32
CA ASP A 160 -36.46 19.53 -34.79
C ASP A 160 -37.79 18.90 -35.20
N GLY A 161 -38.83 19.72 -35.32
CA GLY A 161 -40.17 19.35 -35.75
C GLY A 161 -41.02 20.58 -36.04
N ARG A 162 -42.33 20.38 -36.12
CA ARG A 162 -43.31 21.45 -36.34
C ARG A 162 -44.57 21.26 -35.50
N ILE A 163 -45.23 22.37 -35.25
CA ILE A 163 -46.55 22.41 -34.65
C ILE A 163 -47.57 21.96 -35.71
N THR A 164 -48.37 20.97 -35.35
CA THR A 164 -49.42 20.38 -36.20
C THR A 164 -50.78 20.96 -35.91
N GLN A 165 -51.02 21.40 -34.67
CA GLN A 165 -52.29 21.99 -34.26
C GLN A 165 -52.09 22.86 -33.01
N VAL A 166 -52.79 23.99 -32.95
CA VAL A 166 -52.82 24.89 -31.79
C VAL A 166 -54.26 25.12 -31.32
N HIS A 167 -54.47 25.04 -30.02
CA HIS A 167 -55.68 25.48 -29.33
C HIS A 167 -55.31 26.57 -28.33
N GLN A 168 -55.31 27.82 -28.79
CA GLN A 168 -54.91 28.98 -27.99
C GLN A 168 -55.78 29.19 -26.74
N ALA A 169 -57.10 28.93 -26.83
CA ALA A 169 -58.01 29.09 -25.69
C ALA A 169 -57.70 28.17 -24.50
N SER A 170 -57.08 27.01 -24.75
CA SER A 170 -56.68 26.05 -23.72
C SER A 170 -55.17 25.96 -23.53
N ASN A 171 -54.40 26.86 -24.15
CA ASN A 171 -52.93 26.85 -24.18
C ASN A 171 -52.36 25.47 -24.54
N THR A 172 -53.00 24.75 -25.47
CA THR A 172 -52.61 23.39 -25.85
C THR A 172 -52.09 23.35 -27.27
N VAL A 173 -50.97 22.66 -27.49
CA VAL A 173 -50.37 22.48 -28.81
C VAL A 173 -50.10 21.01 -29.09
N TRP A 174 -50.10 20.63 -30.36
CA TRP A 174 -49.68 19.32 -30.82
C TRP A 174 -48.56 19.45 -31.82
N LEU A 175 -47.59 18.55 -31.75
CA LEU A 175 -46.39 18.56 -32.59
C LEU A 175 -46.16 17.19 -33.21
N ASP A 176 -45.41 17.17 -34.32
CA ASP A 176 -45.10 15.97 -35.11
C ASP A 176 -43.93 15.13 -34.57
N LEU A 177 -43.62 15.29 -33.29
CA LEU A 177 -42.61 14.50 -32.58
C LEU A 177 -43.28 13.64 -31.52
N GLY A 178 -42.79 12.43 -31.35
CA GLY A 178 -43.35 11.47 -30.40
C GLY A 178 -42.34 10.47 -29.88
N SER A 179 -42.85 9.31 -29.43
CA SER A 179 -42.02 8.30 -28.76
C SER A 179 -40.93 7.71 -29.66
N ALA A 180 -41.18 7.59 -30.97
CA ALA A 180 -40.19 7.07 -31.92
C ALA A 180 -39.07 8.09 -32.21
N ASP A 181 -39.34 9.37 -31.99
CA ASP A 181 -38.36 10.45 -32.12
C ASP A 181 -37.51 10.64 -30.84
N GLY A 182 -37.83 9.90 -29.76
CA GLY A 182 -37.18 10.03 -28.46
C GLY A 182 -37.72 11.19 -27.62
N LEU A 183 -38.91 11.69 -27.93
CA LEU A 183 -39.53 12.81 -27.22
C LEU A 183 -40.07 12.38 -25.84
N ARG A 184 -39.90 13.24 -24.82
CA ARG A 184 -40.38 13.00 -23.46
C ARG A 184 -41.26 14.15 -22.94
N PRO A 185 -42.17 13.88 -21.99
CA PRO A 185 -42.81 14.93 -21.20
C PRO A 185 -41.77 15.83 -20.52
N LEU A 186 -42.16 17.07 -20.20
CA LEU A 186 -41.32 18.13 -19.63
C LEU A 186 -40.17 18.60 -20.54
N THR A 187 -40.12 18.14 -21.79
CA THR A 187 -39.20 18.70 -22.78
C THR A 187 -39.73 20.06 -23.22
N THR A 188 -38.87 21.08 -23.23
CA THR A 188 -39.26 22.44 -23.65
C THR A 188 -38.69 22.75 -25.03
N PHE A 189 -39.52 23.35 -25.89
CA PHE A 189 -39.13 23.85 -27.21
C PHE A 189 -39.35 25.34 -27.30
N ALA A 190 -38.46 26.02 -28.02
CA ALA A 190 -38.73 27.33 -28.58
C ALA A 190 -39.49 27.15 -29.90
N VAL A 191 -40.47 28.01 -30.12
CA VAL A 191 -41.30 28.05 -31.33
C VAL A 191 -40.81 29.18 -32.23
N TYR A 192 -40.66 28.88 -33.51
CA TYR A 192 -40.21 29.80 -34.56
C TYR A 192 -41.24 29.86 -35.67
N ASP A 193 -41.22 30.93 -36.46
CA ASP A 193 -42.15 31.09 -37.57
C ASP A 193 -41.96 30.00 -38.64
N HIS A 194 -43.04 29.63 -39.33
CA HIS A 194 -42.95 28.65 -40.41
C HIS A 194 -42.27 29.21 -41.66
N GLU A 195 -42.33 30.53 -41.90
CA GLU A 195 -41.69 31.21 -43.06
C GLU A 195 -40.19 31.40 -42.87
N GLU A 196 -39.70 31.16 -41.64
CA GLU A 196 -38.32 31.34 -41.28
C GLU A 196 -37.44 30.18 -41.79
N ILE A 197 -36.41 30.51 -42.56
CA ILE A 197 -35.38 29.56 -43.03
C ILE A 197 -34.40 29.27 -41.87
N GLY A 198 -34.74 28.26 -41.07
CA GLY A 198 -33.92 27.77 -39.95
C GLY A 198 -34.18 28.49 -38.63
N VAL A 199 -33.76 27.86 -37.54
CA VAL A 199 -34.04 28.29 -36.15
C VAL A 199 -32.81 28.92 -35.48
N MET A 200 -33.03 29.60 -34.35
CA MET A 200 -31.97 30.10 -33.44
C MET A 200 -31.06 31.23 -34.00
N ARG A 201 -31.56 32.04 -34.94
CA ARG A 201 -30.82 33.17 -35.53
C ARG A 201 -30.68 34.37 -34.57
N SER A 202 -31.73 34.68 -33.81
CA SER A 202 -31.77 35.73 -32.79
C SER A 202 -32.77 35.36 -31.69
N PRO A 203 -32.57 35.82 -30.43
CA PRO A 203 -33.60 35.70 -29.38
C PRO A 203 -34.95 36.32 -29.76
N ASN A 204 -34.95 37.29 -30.69
CA ASN A 204 -36.17 37.96 -31.17
C ASN A 204 -37.00 37.13 -32.16
N ASP A 205 -36.46 36.01 -32.67
CA ASP A 205 -37.12 35.15 -33.66
C ASP A 205 -38.01 34.09 -32.99
N ILE A 206 -38.00 34.04 -31.65
CA ILE A 206 -38.80 33.11 -30.86
C ILE A 206 -40.22 33.67 -30.73
N LYS A 207 -41.22 32.97 -31.28
CA LYS A 207 -42.66 33.27 -31.14
C LYS A 207 -43.21 32.88 -29.78
N GLY A 208 -42.60 31.90 -29.14
CA GLY A 208 -42.99 31.46 -27.81
C GLY A 208 -42.27 30.20 -27.36
N ARG A 209 -42.71 29.64 -26.23
CA ARG A 209 -42.18 28.40 -25.67
C ARG A 209 -43.30 27.45 -25.33
N ILE A 210 -43.06 26.17 -25.62
CA ILE A 210 -43.99 25.08 -25.32
C ILE A 210 -43.28 24.03 -24.49
N GLU A 211 -44.02 23.37 -23.61
CA GLU A 211 -43.54 22.25 -22.80
C GLU A 211 -44.40 21.02 -23.07
N ILE A 212 -43.79 19.88 -23.33
CA ILE A 212 -44.51 18.65 -23.62
C ILE A 212 -45.20 18.13 -22.36
N THR A 213 -46.51 17.93 -22.41
CA THR A 213 -47.30 17.40 -21.29
C THR A 213 -47.54 15.91 -21.44
N LYS A 214 -47.75 15.43 -22.68
CA LYS A 214 -48.13 14.04 -22.94
C LYS A 214 -47.65 13.56 -24.31
N ILE A 215 -47.11 12.34 -24.36
CA ILE A 215 -46.80 11.67 -25.63
C ILE A 215 -48.05 10.90 -26.08
N MET A 216 -48.51 11.15 -27.30
CA MET A 216 -49.76 10.59 -27.83
C MET A 216 -49.53 9.45 -28.83
N GLY A 217 -48.32 9.34 -29.39
CA GLY A 217 -47.96 8.27 -30.32
C GLY A 217 -46.50 8.35 -30.80
N PRO A 218 -46.14 7.54 -31.82
CA PRO A 218 -44.77 7.48 -32.36
C PRO A 218 -44.21 8.83 -32.83
N HIS A 219 -45.05 9.65 -33.47
CA HIS A 219 -44.69 10.96 -34.02
C HIS A 219 -45.73 12.03 -33.66
N ARG A 220 -46.28 11.94 -32.44
CA ARG A 220 -47.28 12.90 -31.97
C ARG A 220 -47.20 13.10 -30.46
N ALA A 221 -47.16 14.36 -30.05
CA ALA A 221 -47.22 14.75 -28.65
C ALA A 221 -48.10 15.97 -28.45
N GLU A 222 -48.64 16.08 -27.24
CA GLU A 222 -49.37 17.21 -26.71
C GLU A 222 -48.44 17.99 -25.79
N GLY A 223 -48.48 19.31 -25.92
CA GLY A 223 -47.77 20.25 -25.08
C GLY A 223 -48.66 21.38 -24.61
N ARG A 224 -48.17 22.10 -23.60
CA ARG A 224 -48.75 23.35 -23.12
C ARG A 224 -47.91 24.55 -23.56
N ILE A 225 -48.57 25.65 -23.88
CA ILE A 225 -47.91 26.93 -24.14
C ILE A 225 -47.47 27.52 -22.79
N VAL A 226 -46.17 27.79 -22.66
CA VAL A 226 -45.55 28.38 -21.47
C VAL A 226 -45.39 29.89 -21.65
N GLU A 227 -44.95 30.30 -22.84
CA GLU A 227 -44.75 31.69 -23.23
C GLU A 227 -45.31 31.91 -24.64
N ASP A 228 -46.01 33.01 -24.87
CA ASP A 228 -46.52 33.40 -26.19
C ASP A 228 -46.47 34.93 -26.33
N TYR A 229 -46.19 35.40 -27.55
CA TYR A 229 -46.20 36.82 -27.89
C TYR A 229 -47.53 37.20 -28.55
N LEU A 230 -48.33 38.05 -27.89
CA LEU A 230 -49.65 38.47 -28.41
C LEU A 230 -49.62 39.09 -29.83
N ARG A 231 -48.49 39.68 -30.23
CA ARG A 231 -48.33 40.29 -31.56
C ARG A 231 -48.01 39.27 -32.67
N ASN A 232 -47.50 38.10 -32.32
CA ASN A 232 -47.21 37.02 -33.24
C ASN A 232 -47.48 35.66 -32.56
N PRO A 233 -48.78 35.29 -32.42
CA PRO A 233 -49.15 34.09 -31.68
C PRO A 233 -48.64 32.82 -32.35
N ILE A 234 -48.43 31.79 -31.53
CA ILE A 234 -48.12 30.45 -32.01
C ILE A 234 -49.25 29.93 -32.92
N ALA A 235 -48.88 29.40 -34.09
CA ALA A 235 -49.78 28.95 -35.15
C ALA A 235 -49.41 27.56 -35.69
N ASP A 236 -50.33 26.97 -36.45
CA ASP A 236 -50.10 25.69 -37.12
C ASP A 236 -48.99 25.85 -38.18
N GLY A 237 -48.08 24.88 -38.24
CA GLY A 237 -46.93 24.89 -39.14
C GLY A 237 -45.68 25.54 -38.57
N ASP A 238 -45.77 26.28 -37.46
CA ASP A 238 -44.63 26.88 -36.78
C ASP A 238 -43.58 25.81 -36.43
N GLN A 239 -42.32 26.17 -36.56
CA GLN A 239 -41.19 25.28 -36.34
C GLN A 239 -40.86 25.19 -34.85
N VAL A 240 -40.40 24.03 -34.39
CA VAL A 240 -39.95 23.85 -33.00
C VAL A 240 -38.50 23.43 -32.96
N HIS A 241 -37.77 23.96 -31.98
CA HIS A 241 -36.40 23.56 -31.74
C HIS A 241 -36.05 23.63 -30.24
N SER A 242 -35.24 22.67 -29.79
CA SER A 242 -34.73 22.64 -28.43
C SER A 242 -33.21 22.45 -28.43
N PRO A 243 -32.44 23.40 -27.88
CA PRO A 243 -30.99 23.23 -27.71
C PRO A 243 -30.63 22.05 -26.80
N THR A 244 -31.61 21.56 -26.03
CA THR A 244 -31.43 20.54 -25.00
C THR A 244 -31.99 19.18 -25.39
N TRP A 245 -32.52 19.02 -26.60
CA TRP A 245 -33.11 17.77 -27.07
C TRP A 245 -32.80 17.58 -28.56
N PHE A 246 -32.42 16.37 -28.96
CA PHE A 246 -32.18 16.01 -30.35
C PHE A 246 -32.94 14.75 -30.71
N LYS A 247 -33.54 14.74 -31.90
CA LYS A 247 -34.26 13.59 -32.44
C LYS A 247 -33.36 12.33 -32.47
N GLY A 248 -33.79 11.28 -31.77
CA GLY A 248 -33.17 9.95 -31.83
C GLY A 248 -31.82 9.78 -31.13
N ARG A 249 -31.29 10.76 -30.38
CA ARG A 249 -30.07 10.58 -29.58
C ARG A 249 -30.41 10.10 -28.15
N PRO A 250 -29.79 9.00 -27.68
CA PRO A 250 -29.95 8.57 -26.29
C PRO A 250 -29.34 9.62 -25.36
N VAL A 251 -29.93 9.83 -24.19
CA VAL A 251 -29.30 10.68 -23.16
C VAL A 251 -28.22 9.88 -22.47
N HIS A 252 -27.07 10.50 -22.26
CA HIS A 252 -25.92 9.85 -21.64
C HIS A 252 -25.84 10.15 -20.14
N PHE A 253 -25.62 9.10 -19.35
CA PHE A 253 -25.56 9.10 -17.90
C PHE A 253 -24.19 8.62 -17.41
N ALA A 254 -23.74 9.15 -16.28
CA ALA A 254 -22.71 8.58 -15.44
C ALA A 254 -23.33 8.04 -14.15
N LEU A 255 -22.89 6.87 -13.68
CA LEU A 255 -23.36 6.25 -12.45
C LEU A 255 -22.30 6.38 -11.36
N ILE A 256 -22.62 6.98 -10.22
CA ILE A 256 -21.63 7.18 -9.14
C ILE A 256 -22.24 6.85 -7.79
N GLY A 257 -21.68 5.87 -7.08
CA GLY A 257 -22.09 5.49 -5.73
C GLY A 257 -22.53 4.05 -5.58
N PHE A 258 -22.92 3.73 -4.35
CA PHE A 258 -23.62 2.51 -3.97
C PHE A 258 -25.13 2.71 -4.14
N TYR A 259 -25.80 1.72 -4.71
CA TYR A 259 -27.23 1.75 -4.99
C TYR A 259 -27.90 0.62 -4.24
N ASP A 260 -28.89 0.90 -3.42
CA ASP A 260 -29.70 -0.09 -2.72
C ASP A 260 -31.16 0.34 -2.86
N LEU A 261 -31.88 -0.30 -3.78
CA LEU A 261 -33.26 0.10 -4.14
C LEU A 261 -34.30 -0.64 -3.30
N ASP A 262 -33.98 -1.83 -2.81
CA ASP A 262 -34.88 -2.68 -2.02
C ASP A 262 -34.53 -2.78 -0.53
N GLY A 263 -33.43 -2.15 -0.10
CA GLY A 263 -33.02 -2.03 1.30
C GLY A 263 -32.30 -3.26 1.83
N ASP A 264 -31.82 -4.15 0.96
CA ASP A 264 -31.18 -5.41 1.33
C ASP A 264 -29.68 -5.30 1.63
N LYS A 265 -29.11 -4.08 1.52
CA LYS A 265 -27.68 -3.76 1.68
C LYS A 265 -26.75 -4.39 0.63
N SER A 266 -27.32 -4.94 -0.43
CA SER A 266 -26.62 -5.38 -1.64
C SER A 266 -26.75 -4.32 -2.73
N GLY A 267 -25.75 -4.26 -3.61
CA GLY A 267 -25.69 -3.28 -4.67
C GLY A 267 -26.65 -3.58 -5.82
N ASP A 268 -27.63 -2.71 -6.02
CA ASP A 268 -28.63 -2.74 -7.09
C ASP A 268 -28.21 -1.99 -8.37
N ARG A 269 -26.91 -1.74 -8.55
CA ARG A 269 -26.38 -0.97 -9.69
C ARG A 269 -26.88 -1.48 -11.05
N GLN A 270 -26.99 -2.80 -11.21
CA GLN A 270 -27.39 -3.40 -12.48
C GLN A 270 -28.86 -3.13 -12.79
N LYS A 271 -29.72 -3.08 -11.75
CA LYS A 271 -31.12 -2.66 -11.89
C LYS A 271 -31.19 -1.21 -12.37
N VAL A 272 -30.37 -0.32 -11.80
CA VAL A 272 -30.28 1.10 -12.22
C VAL A 272 -29.83 1.23 -13.69
N ILE A 273 -28.78 0.51 -14.10
CA ILE A 273 -28.31 0.49 -15.50
C ILE A 273 -29.41 0.00 -16.45
N THR A 274 -30.11 -1.09 -16.08
CA THR A 274 -31.23 -1.61 -16.87
C THR A 274 -32.37 -0.61 -16.97
N MET A 275 -32.68 0.14 -15.90
CA MET A 275 -33.68 1.22 -15.95
C MET A 275 -33.26 2.35 -16.90
N ILE A 276 -31.98 2.75 -16.89
CA ILE A 276 -31.45 3.77 -17.82
C ILE A 276 -31.61 3.30 -19.27
N HIS A 277 -31.24 2.06 -19.56
CA HIS A 277 -31.35 1.50 -20.90
C HIS A 277 -32.80 1.31 -21.35
N ALA A 278 -33.68 0.83 -20.47
CA ALA A 278 -35.12 0.72 -20.74
C ALA A 278 -35.75 2.09 -21.02
N ALA A 279 -35.24 3.12 -20.37
CA ALA A 279 -35.61 4.50 -20.61
C ALA A 279 -34.99 5.08 -21.89
N GLY A 280 -34.22 4.34 -22.70
CA GLY A 280 -33.55 4.86 -23.90
C GLY A 280 -32.33 5.74 -23.62
N GLY A 281 -31.77 5.66 -22.42
CA GLY A 281 -30.50 6.27 -22.06
C GLY A 281 -29.30 5.34 -22.24
N LYS A 282 -28.09 5.91 -22.21
CA LYS A 282 -26.82 5.18 -22.28
C LYS A 282 -25.95 5.53 -21.07
N VAL A 283 -25.24 4.55 -20.52
CA VAL A 283 -24.26 4.79 -19.44
C VAL A 283 -22.87 4.89 -20.05
N ASP A 284 -22.22 6.04 -19.87
CA ASP A 284 -20.88 6.34 -20.41
C ASP A 284 -19.77 6.04 -19.39
N ALA A 285 -20.05 6.29 -18.11
CA ALA A 285 -19.11 6.09 -17.01
C ALA A 285 -19.82 5.51 -15.79
N GLU A 286 -19.10 4.68 -15.03
CA GLU A 286 -19.56 4.04 -13.81
C GLU A 286 -18.44 4.09 -12.77
N LEU A 287 -18.77 4.58 -11.57
CA LEU A 287 -17.97 4.43 -10.36
C LEU A 287 -18.88 3.92 -9.25
N SER A 288 -18.90 2.60 -9.02
CA SER A 288 -19.87 1.95 -8.15
C SER A 288 -19.22 0.86 -7.29
N VAL A 289 -20.02 0.27 -6.41
CA VAL A 289 -19.62 -0.81 -5.50
C VAL A 289 -20.83 -1.70 -5.24
N ASP A 290 -20.61 -3.01 -5.11
CA ASP A 290 -21.68 -4.01 -4.95
C ASP A 290 -22.05 -4.34 -3.51
N SER A 291 -21.24 -3.93 -2.54
CA SER A 291 -21.53 -4.12 -1.13
C SER A 291 -20.80 -3.08 -0.30
N THR A 292 -21.43 -2.67 0.79
CA THR A 292 -20.83 -1.77 1.78
C THR A 292 -19.76 -2.45 2.65
N THR A 293 -19.56 -3.77 2.49
CA THR A 293 -18.59 -4.56 3.27
C THR A 293 -17.14 -4.28 2.87
N ASP A 294 -16.23 -4.31 3.84
CA ASP A 294 -14.79 -4.21 3.63
C ASP A 294 -14.29 -5.37 2.76
N GLY A 295 -13.88 -5.06 1.52
CA GLY A 295 -13.41 -6.02 0.52
C GLY A 295 -14.23 -6.06 -0.77
N ALA A 296 -15.40 -5.42 -0.84
CA ALA A 296 -16.19 -5.38 -2.06
C ALA A 296 -15.41 -4.68 -3.19
N GLU A 297 -15.45 -5.23 -4.41
CA GLU A 297 -14.73 -4.64 -5.55
C GLU A 297 -15.26 -3.24 -5.89
N ILE A 298 -14.34 -2.31 -6.14
CA ILE A 298 -14.69 -0.97 -6.64
C ILE A 298 -14.72 -1.05 -8.16
N ILE A 299 -15.88 -0.73 -8.71
CA ILE A 299 -16.13 -0.82 -10.14
C ILE A 299 -15.92 0.57 -10.73
N ALA A 300 -14.86 0.74 -11.51
CA ALA A 300 -14.62 1.95 -12.28
C ALA A 300 -14.56 1.60 -13.77
N LYS A 301 -15.60 1.96 -14.52
CA LYS A 301 -15.75 1.63 -15.95
C LYS A 301 -16.09 2.86 -16.77
N GLY A 302 -15.67 2.85 -18.03
CA GLY A 302 -16.01 3.89 -19.00
C GLY A 302 -15.33 5.23 -18.72
N GLN A 303 -15.75 6.26 -19.46
CA GLN A 303 -15.21 7.61 -19.37
C GLN A 303 -16.31 8.63 -19.66
N PHE A 304 -16.29 9.77 -18.97
CA PHE A 304 -17.18 10.89 -19.26
C PHE A 304 -16.91 11.41 -20.68
N THR A 305 -17.98 11.60 -21.44
CA THR A 305 -17.93 12.17 -22.79
C THR A 305 -18.54 13.58 -22.79
N VAL A 306 -18.37 14.33 -23.88
CA VAL A 306 -19.04 15.63 -24.05
C VAL A 306 -20.57 15.52 -24.09
N ASP A 307 -21.09 14.31 -24.33
CA ASP A 307 -22.52 14.03 -24.39
C ASP A 307 -23.09 13.62 -23.02
N THR A 308 -22.23 13.29 -22.03
CA THR A 308 -22.64 12.89 -20.69
C THR A 308 -23.34 14.06 -19.98
N ARG A 309 -24.65 13.95 -19.76
CA ARG A 309 -25.47 15.05 -19.25
C ARG A 309 -25.78 14.95 -17.76
N TYR A 310 -26.01 13.73 -17.29
CA TYR A 310 -26.46 13.48 -15.93
C TYR A 310 -25.50 12.57 -15.18
N ALA A 311 -25.16 12.93 -13.95
CA ALA A 311 -24.52 12.05 -12.99
C ALA A 311 -25.59 11.56 -12.00
N VAL A 312 -25.93 10.27 -12.07
CA VAL A 312 -26.79 9.61 -11.10
C VAL A 312 -25.95 9.36 -9.85
N LEU A 313 -26.39 9.88 -8.72
CA LEU A 313 -25.71 9.73 -7.44
C LEU A 313 -26.46 8.74 -6.55
N GLY A 314 -25.73 7.74 -6.07
CA GLY A 314 -26.13 6.85 -4.98
C GLY A 314 -25.51 7.27 -3.64
N ASP A 315 -25.37 6.33 -2.72
CA ASP A 315 -24.61 6.51 -1.48
C ASP A 315 -23.10 6.60 -1.80
N LEU A 316 -22.48 7.71 -1.40
CA LEU A 316 -21.09 8.03 -1.69
C LEU A 316 -20.13 7.66 -0.54
N SER A 317 -20.63 7.32 0.64
CA SER A 317 -19.82 7.13 1.85
C SER A 317 -18.79 6.01 1.66
N VAL A 318 -19.16 4.93 0.99
CA VAL A 318 -18.25 3.81 0.72
C VAL A 318 -17.10 4.24 -0.20
N LEU A 319 -17.40 5.02 -1.25
CA LEU A 319 -16.40 5.48 -2.21
C LEU A 319 -15.45 6.52 -1.60
N GLN A 320 -15.97 7.43 -0.78
CA GLN A 320 -15.16 8.43 -0.07
C GLN A 320 -14.13 7.79 0.87
N ASN A 321 -14.51 6.70 1.55
CA ASN A 321 -13.63 6.03 2.49
C ASN A 321 -12.64 5.08 1.81
N ARG A 322 -13.08 4.37 0.75
CA ARG A 322 -12.30 3.28 0.15
C ARG A 322 -11.51 3.65 -1.10
N ALA A 323 -11.94 4.67 -1.85
CA ALA A 323 -11.24 5.16 -3.04
C ALA A 323 -11.34 6.70 -3.17
N PRO A 324 -10.79 7.46 -2.20
CA PRO A 324 -10.89 8.92 -2.19
C PRO A 324 -10.31 9.57 -3.46
N ASP A 325 -9.20 9.05 -3.99
CA ASP A 325 -8.55 9.64 -5.17
C ASP A 325 -9.41 9.50 -6.44
N VAL A 326 -9.93 8.30 -6.71
CA VAL A 326 -10.78 8.03 -7.88
C VAL A 326 -12.11 8.77 -7.75
N PHE A 327 -12.69 8.80 -6.55
CA PHE A 327 -13.89 9.57 -6.25
C PHE A 327 -13.68 11.06 -6.53
N ASN A 328 -12.59 11.66 -6.02
CA ASN A 328 -12.29 13.07 -6.23
C ASN A 328 -12.09 13.41 -7.71
N GLN A 329 -11.47 12.52 -8.49
CA GLN A 329 -11.34 12.71 -9.94
C GLN A 329 -12.70 12.69 -10.67
N PHE A 330 -13.60 11.79 -10.31
CA PHE A 330 -14.94 11.74 -10.88
C PHE A 330 -15.74 13.01 -10.52
N MET A 331 -15.70 13.45 -9.26
CA MET A 331 -16.38 14.66 -8.83
C MET A 331 -15.83 15.93 -9.52
N GLN A 332 -14.51 16.03 -9.72
CA GLN A 332 -13.91 17.11 -10.48
C GLN A 332 -14.37 17.11 -11.94
N ARG A 333 -14.53 15.95 -12.57
CA ARG A 333 -15.04 15.86 -13.96
C ARG A 333 -16.49 16.32 -14.07
N ILE A 334 -17.35 15.91 -13.14
CA ILE A 334 -18.74 16.38 -13.06
C ILE A 334 -18.80 17.91 -13.00
N GLN A 335 -17.96 18.52 -12.15
CA GLN A 335 -17.92 19.97 -11.99
C GLN A 335 -17.34 20.70 -13.20
N THR A 336 -16.22 20.22 -13.74
CA THR A 336 -15.53 20.86 -14.87
C THR A 336 -16.30 20.75 -16.19
N GLN A 337 -17.08 19.67 -16.37
CA GLN A 337 -17.91 19.44 -17.56
C GLN A 337 -19.37 19.90 -17.38
N ASN A 338 -19.70 20.54 -16.25
CA ASN A 338 -21.04 21.04 -15.93
C ASN A 338 -22.14 19.97 -16.06
N ILE A 339 -21.85 18.77 -15.57
CA ILE A 339 -22.77 17.61 -15.59
C ILE A 339 -23.77 17.77 -14.45
N GLU A 340 -25.06 17.59 -14.76
CA GLU A 340 -26.13 17.76 -13.78
C GLU A 340 -26.23 16.56 -12.84
N GLN A 341 -26.22 16.81 -11.53
CA GLN A 341 -26.30 15.75 -10.52
C GLN A 341 -27.77 15.43 -10.22
N ILE A 342 -28.14 14.17 -10.37
CA ILE A 342 -29.51 13.68 -10.13
C ILE A 342 -29.51 12.49 -9.18
N THR A 343 -30.61 12.30 -8.47
CA THR A 343 -30.81 11.11 -7.63
C THR A 343 -31.43 9.98 -8.44
N VAL A 344 -31.40 8.75 -7.91
CA VAL A 344 -32.13 7.62 -8.49
C VAL A 344 -33.62 7.92 -8.62
N ASN A 345 -34.21 8.63 -7.67
CA ASN A 345 -35.63 8.99 -7.73
C ASN A 345 -35.93 9.93 -8.93
N SER A 346 -35.03 10.87 -9.21
CA SER A 346 -35.10 11.71 -10.41
C SER A 346 -34.93 10.89 -11.70
N LEU A 347 -34.05 9.88 -11.67
CA LEU A 347 -33.88 8.94 -12.77
C LEU A 347 -35.14 8.07 -13.00
N LEU A 348 -35.87 7.70 -11.95
CA LEU A 348 -37.11 6.93 -12.07
C LEU A 348 -38.23 7.74 -12.72
N ASN A 349 -38.30 9.04 -12.40
CA ASN A 349 -39.15 9.99 -13.13
C ASN A 349 -38.74 10.09 -14.61
N TYR A 350 -37.44 10.10 -14.89
CA TYR A 350 -36.90 10.07 -16.26
C TYR A 350 -37.23 8.76 -17.01
N ALA A 351 -37.27 7.64 -16.30
CA ALA A 351 -37.63 6.32 -16.83
C ALA A 351 -39.14 6.07 -16.94
N GLY A 352 -39.98 6.97 -16.41
CA GLY A 352 -41.43 6.81 -16.40
C GLY A 352 -41.94 5.70 -15.47
N VAL A 353 -41.11 5.24 -14.52
CA VAL A 353 -41.43 4.18 -13.57
C VAL A 353 -41.96 4.81 -12.29
N LYS A 354 -43.25 4.61 -11.98
CA LYS A 354 -43.80 4.95 -10.67
C LYS A 354 -43.28 3.93 -9.63
N LEU A 355 -42.58 4.41 -8.61
CA LEU A 355 -42.40 3.65 -7.37
C LEU A 355 -43.77 3.48 -6.71
N GLU A 356 -44.24 2.25 -6.60
CA GLU A 356 -45.22 1.91 -5.55
C GLU A 356 -44.55 2.23 -4.20
N ALA A 357 -45.26 2.98 -3.36
CA ALA A 357 -44.69 3.77 -2.29
C ALA A 357 -43.83 2.98 -1.28
N PHE A 358 -42.53 3.30 -1.23
CA PHE A 358 -41.75 3.14 0.00
C PHE A 358 -41.97 4.39 0.86
N SER A 359 -42.72 4.22 1.95
CA SER A 359 -42.88 5.23 2.99
C SER A 359 -41.52 5.46 3.68
N VAL A 360 -40.83 6.53 3.32
CA VAL A 360 -39.68 7.04 4.08
C VAL A 360 -40.07 8.39 4.67
N ASP A 361 -40.06 8.43 5.99
CA ASP A 361 -40.33 9.58 6.83
C ASP A 361 -39.58 10.82 6.35
N ARG A 362 -40.34 11.85 5.97
CA ARG A 362 -39.81 13.18 5.69
C ARG A 362 -39.41 13.85 7.01
N ARG A 363 -38.13 13.83 7.35
CA ARG A 363 -37.54 14.91 8.15
C ARG A 363 -36.82 15.90 7.22
N SER A 364 -37.58 16.92 6.85
CA SER A 364 -37.11 18.16 6.24
C SER A 364 -36.16 18.87 7.21
N GLY A 365 -34.97 19.24 6.75
CA GLY A 365 -34.00 20.00 7.53
C GLY A 365 -32.75 20.30 6.73
N SER A 366 -32.79 21.38 5.94
CA SER A 366 -31.62 22.04 5.39
C SER A 366 -30.69 22.50 6.53
N GLY A 367 -29.40 22.21 6.44
CA GLY A 367 -28.41 22.76 7.37
C GLY A 367 -27.08 22.03 7.30
N LEU A 368 -26.15 22.60 6.54
CA LEU A 368 -24.71 22.34 6.66
C LEU A 368 -24.24 22.74 8.06
N GLU A 369 -24.00 21.79 8.95
CA GLU A 369 -23.14 22.02 10.13
C GLU A 369 -22.51 20.69 10.59
N TYR A 370 -21.20 20.53 10.33
CA TYR A 370 -20.40 19.43 10.87
C TYR A 370 -20.06 19.75 12.33
N GLN A 371 -20.90 19.29 13.26
CA GLN A 371 -20.58 19.28 14.68
C GLN A 371 -19.90 17.95 15.04
N LYS A 372 -18.70 18.02 15.64
CA LYS A 372 -17.92 16.86 16.12
C LYS A 372 -18.73 16.06 17.14
N ASP A 373 -19.10 14.83 16.78
CA ASP A 373 -19.71 13.89 17.74
C ASP A 373 -18.67 13.29 18.68
N ARG A 374 -18.92 13.51 19.98
CA ARG A 374 -18.27 12.82 21.10
C ARG A 374 -18.82 11.39 21.19
N PRO A 375 -18.07 10.41 21.71
CA PRO A 375 -18.57 9.05 21.84
C PRO A 375 -19.77 8.99 22.80
N LEU A 376 -20.84 8.32 22.35
CA LEU A 376 -22.07 8.06 23.10
C LEU A 376 -21.76 7.20 24.34
N VAL A 377 -21.92 7.77 25.53
CA VAL A 377 -21.95 7.02 26.79
C VAL A 377 -23.31 6.34 26.91
N LYS A 378 -23.34 5.02 27.11
CA LYS A 378 -24.59 4.27 27.36
C LYS A 378 -25.25 4.76 28.66
N PRO A 379 -26.54 5.12 28.67
CA PRO A 379 -27.24 5.45 29.91
C PRO A 379 -27.41 4.18 30.77
N GLN A 380 -27.01 4.24 32.05
CA GLN A 380 -27.30 3.17 33.00
C GLN A 380 -28.75 3.26 33.48
N PRO A 381 -29.49 2.14 33.61
CA PRO A 381 -30.83 2.12 34.16
C PRO A 381 -30.82 2.53 35.65
N GLN A 382 -31.76 3.37 36.06
CA GLN A 382 -31.99 3.69 37.47
C GLN A 382 -32.53 2.46 38.21
N GLU A 383 -31.95 2.14 39.38
CA GLU A 383 -32.40 1.04 40.24
C GLU A 383 -33.83 1.29 40.74
N GLU A 384 -34.69 0.26 40.62
CA GLU A 384 -36.07 0.27 41.13
C GLU A 384 -36.09 0.39 42.66
N ASP A 385 -36.83 1.38 43.17
CA ASP A 385 -37.06 1.63 44.59
C ASP A 385 -37.91 0.50 45.22
N LYS A 386 -37.27 -0.46 45.89
CA LYS A 386 -37.91 -1.61 46.56
C LYS A 386 -38.61 -1.29 47.88
N ARG A 387 -39.09 -0.06 48.08
CA ARG A 387 -39.84 0.34 49.29
C ARG A 387 -41.33 0.39 49.02
N ASN A 388 -41.98 -0.76 48.79
CA ASN A 388 -43.41 -1.00 49.10
C ASN A 388 -43.91 -2.40 48.68
N GLN A 389 -43.29 -3.47 49.18
CA GLN A 389 -43.93 -4.80 49.19
C GLN A 389 -44.43 -5.11 50.60
N ARG A 390 -45.73 -4.92 50.84
CA ARG A 390 -46.43 -5.34 52.06
C ARG A 390 -46.79 -6.83 51.94
N ILE A 391 -46.20 -7.65 52.80
CA ILE A 391 -46.51 -9.09 52.95
C ILE A 391 -47.61 -9.25 54.00
N PRO A 392 -48.75 -9.91 53.71
CA PRO A 392 -49.72 -10.32 54.74
C PRO A 392 -49.32 -11.68 55.39
N PRO A 393 -49.65 -11.91 56.67
CA PRO A 393 -49.05 -12.98 57.49
C PRO A 393 -49.69 -14.35 57.25
N ARG A 394 -48.88 -15.42 57.24
CA ARG A 394 -49.34 -16.81 57.36
C ARG A 394 -49.37 -17.23 58.83
N ARG A 395 -50.51 -17.78 59.26
CA ARG A 395 -50.82 -18.27 60.60
C ARG A 395 -50.21 -19.66 60.85
N SER A 396 -49.91 -19.90 62.12
CA SER A 396 -49.24 -21.04 62.79
C SER A 396 -50.01 -22.36 62.82
N GLU A 397 -49.26 -23.48 62.91
CA GLU A 397 -49.53 -24.73 63.64
C GLU A 397 -48.13 -25.35 63.91
N SER A 398 -47.56 -25.22 65.12
CA SER A 398 -47.67 -26.07 66.32
C SER A 398 -46.93 -27.42 66.26
N ASP A 399 -46.31 -27.74 67.40
CA ASP A 399 -45.61 -28.97 67.81
C ASP A 399 -44.18 -29.13 67.26
N GLY A 400 -43.13 -29.34 68.06
CA GLY A 400 -43.02 -29.56 69.50
C GLY A 400 -41.62 -30.10 69.80
N ALA A 401 -41.13 -29.83 71.00
CA ALA A 401 -40.18 -30.63 71.79
C ALA A 401 -38.81 -31.01 71.18
N PHE A 402 -37.74 -30.28 71.55
CA PHE A 402 -36.77 -30.61 72.62
C PHE A 402 -35.53 -29.72 72.51
#